data_AF-A0A6P0RWT6-F1
#
_entry.id   AF-A0A6P0RWT6-F1
#
_cell.length_a   1.000
_cell.length_b   1.000
_cell.length_c   1.000
_cell.angle_alpha   90.00
_cell.angle_beta   90.00
_cell.angle_gamma   90.00
#
_symmetry.space_group_name_H-M   'P 1'
#
loop_
_entity.id
_entity.type
_entity.pdbx_description
1 polymer ?
#
loop_
_entity_poly.entity_id
_entity_poly.type
_entity_poly.pdbx_seq_one_letter_code
_entity_poly.pdbx_strand_id
1 'polypeptide(L)'
;YYIAKDLGASSAWYSSAFVAGIVVAILVATQITKKKALRMYAPILAIAIGYLLSGFLGIIKWPAFETDKWLMIPTPLAYGLAFKWELLVPFAIIYIVSSIEAIGDLSATATFSGMKTKGLEFWQRIRGGILSDAITSAFSCFFNGFPTATFSQNNGVIQLTGVGSRQVGFYVSGILITAALIPQTGYFFSAMPNPVLGGVTLVLFGMIASAGVRMILQEPLDGGNMLTIAVSLGLAFSIPSQEAFVEALPEFLAAIFSSKVATAGLAAMVMNVIVLKTMKEKA
;
A
#
# COMPACT_ATOMS: atom_id res chain seq x y z
N TYR A 1 -8.34 4.67 12.19
CA TYR A 1 -8.99 3.52 12.86
C TYR A 1 -8.07 2.78 13.85
N TYR A 2 -6.73 2.96 13.84
CA TYR A 2 -5.80 2.20 14.71
C TYR A 2 -5.49 2.79 16.10
N ILE A 3 -6.14 3.88 16.53
CA ILE A 3 -5.75 4.58 17.78
C ILE A 3 -6.76 4.40 18.94
N ALA A 4 -7.98 3.94 18.72
CA ALA A 4 -9.02 4.11 19.74
C ALA A 4 -10.06 2.98 19.82
N LYS A 5 -9.69 1.80 20.34
CA LYS A 5 -10.74 0.89 20.85
C LYS A 5 -10.46 0.21 22.18
N ASP A 6 -9.22 0.20 22.69
CA ASP A 6 -8.92 -0.28 24.04
C ASP A 6 -8.03 0.73 24.77
N LEU A 7 -8.64 1.70 25.45
CA LEU A 7 -7.93 2.61 26.35
C LEU A 7 -8.65 2.66 27.70
N GLY A 8 -8.47 1.59 28.46
CA GLY A 8 -8.52 1.67 29.92
C GLY A 8 -7.24 2.34 30.44
N ALA A 9 -7.40 3.34 31.30
CA ALA A 9 -6.40 4.16 31.99
C ALA A 9 -5.78 5.34 31.21
N SER A 10 -6.00 6.55 31.74
CA SER A 10 -5.49 7.83 31.22
C SER A 10 -3.95 7.88 31.11
N SER A 11 -3.20 7.04 31.83
CA SER A 11 -1.73 6.97 31.70
C SER A 11 -1.25 6.23 30.44
N ALA A 12 -2.00 5.23 29.97
CA ALA A 12 -1.59 4.36 28.86
C ALA A 12 -1.63 5.08 27.50
N TRP A 13 -2.52 6.06 27.33
CA TRP A 13 -2.62 6.80 26.09
C TRP A 13 -1.48 7.80 25.90
N TYR A 14 -0.98 8.45 26.97
CA TYR A 14 0.16 9.37 26.86
C TYR A 14 1.43 8.63 26.44
N SER A 15 1.71 7.47 27.06
CA SER A 15 2.86 6.64 26.69
C SER A 15 2.77 6.14 25.24
N SER A 16 1.56 5.75 24.81
CA SER A 16 1.30 5.36 23.42
C SER A 16 1.49 6.51 22.44
N ALA A 17 0.87 7.67 22.71
CA ALA A 17 1.02 8.86 21.88
C ALA A 17 2.47 9.35 21.82
N PHE A 18 3.20 9.26 22.92
CA PHE A 18 4.62 9.58 23.00
C PHE A 18 5.46 8.67 22.10
N VAL A 19 5.29 7.35 22.18
CA VAL A 19 6.01 6.40 21.31
C VAL A 19 5.69 6.67 19.84
N ALA A 20 4.41 6.81 19.48
CA ALA A 20 4.01 7.11 18.11
C ALA A 20 4.62 8.44 17.62
N GLY A 21 4.59 9.48 18.46
CA GLY A 21 5.17 10.78 18.18
C GLY A 21 6.68 10.72 17.94
N ILE A 22 7.41 9.95 18.74
CA ILE A 22 8.86 9.75 18.56
C ILE A 22 9.16 8.98 17.26
N VAL A 23 8.41 7.91 16.97
CA VAL A 23 8.54 7.16 15.72
C VAL A 23 8.34 8.08 14.51
N VAL A 24 7.30 8.91 14.52
CA VAL A 24 7.04 9.90 13.47
C VAL A 24 8.16 10.94 13.41
N ALA A 25 8.59 11.48 14.54
CA ALA A 25 9.66 12.49 14.60
C ALA A 25 10.97 11.95 14.01
N ILE A 26 11.34 10.71 14.32
CA ILE A 26 12.52 10.05 13.75
C ILE A 26 12.37 9.91 12.24
N LEU A 27 11.22 9.44 11.76
CA LEU A 27 10.96 9.31 10.32
C LEU A 27 11.06 10.65 9.61
N VAL A 28 10.41 11.70 10.13
CA VAL A 28 10.46 13.03 9.51
C VAL A 28 11.88 13.61 9.56
N ALA A 29 12.54 13.58 10.71
CA ALA A 29 13.89 14.13 10.87
C ALA A 29 14.90 13.45 9.93
N THR A 30 14.84 12.12 9.83
CA THR A 30 15.71 11.35 8.94
C THR A 30 15.41 11.64 7.46
N GLN A 31 14.15 11.81 7.07
CA GLN A 31 13.78 12.11 5.68
C GLN A 31 14.24 13.49 5.20
N ILE A 32 14.40 14.46 6.09
CA ILE A 32 14.88 15.81 5.77
C ILE A 32 16.41 15.84 5.62
N THR A 33 17.13 14.83 6.12
CA THR A 33 18.60 14.82 6.03
C THR A 33 19.11 14.66 4.60
N LYS A 34 20.30 15.22 4.33
CA LYS A 34 20.97 15.07 3.02
C LYS A 34 21.58 13.68 2.79
N LYS A 35 21.67 12.84 3.84
CA LYS A 35 22.32 11.52 3.77
C LYS A 35 21.35 10.48 3.20
N LYS A 36 21.55 10.10 1.93
CA LYS A 36 20.72 9.11 1.21
C LYS A 36 20.53 7.80 1.99
N ALA A 37 21.60 7.27 2.58
CA ALA A 37 21.54 6.02 3.36
C ALA A 37 20.58 6.14 4.56
N LEU A 38 20.60 7.26 5.29
CA LEU A 38 19.75 7.45 6.46
C LEU A 38 18.27 7.53 6.07
N ARG A 39 17.95 8.16 4.94
CA ARG A 39 16.60 8.22 4.39
C ARG A 39 16.07 6.85 3.98
N MET A 40 16.94 5.98 3.47
CA MET A 40 16.59 4.63 3.05
C MET A 40 16.33 3.71 4.25
N TYR A 41 17.17 3.78 5.29
CA TYR A 41 17.04 2.95 6.50
C TYR A 41 16.09 3.54 7.56
N ALA A 42 15.53 4.73 7.31
CA ALA A 42 14.67 5.44 8.26
C ALA A 42 13.51 4.60 8.82
N PRO A 43 12.73 3.84 8.01
CA PRO A 43 11.67 2.99 8.54
C PRO A 43 12.15 1.95 9.54
N ILE A 44 13.26 1.28 9.23
CA ILE A 44 13.85 0.24 10.09
C ILE A 44 14.33 0.86 11.41
N LEU A 45 15.02 2.02 11.33
CA LEU A 45 15.50 2.73 12.51
C LEU A 45 14.36 3.19 13.42
N ALA A 46 13.28 3.74 12.82
CA ALA A 46 12.12 4.20 13.57
C ALA A 46 11.38 3.04 14.25
N ILE A 47 11.24 1.89 13.57
CA ILE A 47 10.69 0.66 14.16
C ILE A 47 11.56 0.21 15.32
N ALA A 48 12.88 0.10 15.13
CA ALA A 48 13.81 -0.36 16.16
C ALA A 48 13.75 0.52 17.43
N ILE A 49 13.80 1.84 17.28
CA ILE A 49 13.68 2.77 18.40
C ILE A 49 12.29 2.70 19.03
N GLY A 50 11.24 2.57 18.22
CA GLY A 50 9.86 2.39 18.71
C GLY A 50 9.69 1.14 19.56
N TYR A 51 10.28 0.01 19.17
CA TYR A 51 10.32 -1.21 19.99
C TYR A 51 11.10 -1.00 21.28
N LEU A 52 12.30 -0.40 21.23
CA LEU A 52 13.09 -0.15 22.43
C LEU A 52 12.32 0.69 23.45
N LEU A 53 11.74 1.80 23.02
CA LEU A 53 10.93 2.67 23.87
C LEU A 53 9.69 1.94 24.43
N SER A 54 9.00 1.18 23.59
CA SER A 54 7.84 0.40 24.03
C SER A 54 8.23 -0.69 25.04
N GLY A 55 9.44 -1.24 24.93
CA GLY A 55 10.00 -2.19 25.88
C GLY A 55 10.27 -1.54 27.24
N PHE A 56 10.93 -0.38 27.26
CA PHE A 56 11.17 0.38 28.50
C PHE A 56 9.86 0.82 29.19
N LEU A 57 8.83 1.13 28.41
CA LEU A 57 7.51 1.52 28.91
C LEU A 57 6.62 0.32 29.26
N GLY A 58 7.07 -0.92 29.05
CA GLY A 58 6.29 -2.13 29.34
C GLY A 58 5.03 -2.31 28.47
N ILE A 59 4.97 -1.67 27.29
CA ILE A 59 3.81 -1.70 26.39
C ILE A 59 3.80 -2.97 25.53
N ILE A 60 4.96 -3.61 25.31
CA ILE A 60 5.07 -4.81 24.48
C ILE A 60 4.41 -6.00 25.18
N LYS A 61 3.43 -6.58 24.50
CA LYS A 61 2.84 -7.87 24.87
C LYS A 61 3.40 -8.94 23.95
N TRP A 62 4.35 -9.72 24.45
CA TRP A 62 4.93 -10.81 23.69
C TRP A 62 3.90 -11.94 23.54
N PRO A 63 3.66 -12.43 22.30
CA PRO A 63 2.85 -13.62 22.11
C PRO A 63 3.52 -14.84 22.75
N ALA A 64 2.72 -15.87 23.04
CA ALA A 64 3.26 -17.15 23.50
C ALA A 64 4.24 -17.70 22.47
N PHE A 65 5.44 -18.09 22.92
CA PHE A 65 6.51 -18.55 22.05
C PHE A 65 6.53 -20.09 22.04
N GLU A 66 6.18 -20.69 20.91
CA GLU A 66 6.43 -22.12 20.71
C GLU A 66 7.91 -22.31 20.33
N THR A 67 8.72 -22.81 21.26
CA THR A 67 10.17 -23.04 21.07
C THR A 67 10.50 -24.14 20.06
N ASP A 68 9.53 -25.00 19.77
CA ASP A 68 9.79 -26.28 19.11
C ASP A 68 9.65 -26.19 17.58
N LYS A 69 9.11 -25.08 17.07
CA LYS A 69 8.98 -24.84 15.62
C LYS A 69 10.05 -23.88 15.15
N TRP A 70 10.94 -24.39 14.30
CA TRP A 70 12.06 -23.64 13.72
C TRP A 70 11.76 -23.22 12.27
N LEU A 71 10.74 -23.84 11.66
CA LEU A 71 10.33 -23.58 10.28
C LEU A 71 8.79 -23.51 10.21
N MET A 72 8.27 -22.45 9.61
CA MET A 72 6.85 -22.28 9.31
C MET A 72 6.61 -22.47 7.82
N ILE A 73 6.17 -23.66 7.42
CA ILE A 73 5.78 -23.93 6.04
C ILE A 73 4.32 -23.50 5.85
N PRO A 74 4.02 -22.60 4.89
CA PRO A 74 2.64 -22.16 4.67
C PRO A 74 1.82 -23.35 4.16
N THR A 75 0.67 -23.60 4.81
CA THR A 75 -0.23 -24.67 4.40
C THR A 75 -1.17 -24.15 3.31
N PRO A 76 -1.20 -24.75 2.10
CA PRO A 76 -2.14 -24.36 1.08
C PRO A 76 -3.59 -24.45 1.57
N LEU A 77 -4.40 -23.44 1.28
CA LEU A 77 -5.85 -23.44 1.52
C LEU A 77 -6.25 -23.86 2.95
N ALA A 78 -5.52 -23.38 3.96
CA ALA A 78 -5.75 -23.70 5.37
C ALA A 78 -7.16 -23.31 5.85
N TYR A 79 -7.77 -22.29 5.24
CA TYR A 79 -9.15 -21.86 5.55
C TYR A 79 -10.21 -22.45 4.60
N GLY A 80 -9.81 -23.29 3.65
CA GLY A 80 -10.69 -23.84 2.61
C GLY A 80 -11.02 -22.85 1.48
N LEU A 81 -11.92 -23.25 0.60
CA LEU A 81 -12.40 -22.44 -0.53
C LEU A 81 -13.89 -22.12 -0.33
N ALA A 82 -14.22 -20.84 -0.41
CA ALA A 82 -15.59 -20.35 -0.43
C ALA A 82 -15.73 -19.34 -1.57
N PHE A 83 -16.81 -19.46 -2.36
CA PHE A 83 -17.09 -18.55 -3.46
C PHE A 83 -18.43 -17.86 -3.22
N LYS A 84 -18.39 -16.53 -3.12
CA LYS A 84 -19.57 -15.67 -2.99
C LYS A 84 -19.75 -14.89 -4.29
N TRP A 85 -20.82 -15.18 -5.03
CA TRP A 85 -21.09 -14.56 -6.33
C TRP A 85 -21.26 -13.04 -6.22
N GLU A 86 -21.77 -12.58 -5.09
CA GLU A 86 -22.00 -11.17 -4.76
C GLU A 86 -20.69 -10.37 -4.72
N LEU A 87 -19.58 -11.03 -4.39
CA LEU A 87 -18.25 -10.43 -4.29
C LEU A 87 -17.46 -10.45 -5.61
N LEU A 88 -17.90 -11.22 -6.62
CA LEU A 88 -17.16 -11.37 -7.88
C LEU A 88 -16.94 -10.01 -8.56
N VAL A 89 -18.01 -9.25 -8.76
CA VAL A 89 -17.95 -7.98 -9.51
C VAL A 89 -17.23 -6.87 -8.71
N PRO A 90 -17.46 -6.69 -7.40
CA PRO A 90 -16.68 -5.76 -6.58
C PRO A 90 -15.18 -6.04 -6.61
N PHE A 91 -14.76 -7.31 -6.43
CA PHE A 91 -13.35 -7.67 -6.53
C PHE A 91 -12.79 -7.48 -7.93
N ALA A 92 -13.56 -7.79 -8.99
CA ALA A 92 -13.14 -7.52 -10.36
C ALA A 92 -12.83 -6.03 -10.59
N ILE A 93 -13.67 -5.14 -10.08
CA ILE A 93 -13.46 -3.69 -10.15
C ILE A 93 -12.22 -3.26 -9.35
N ILE A 94 -12.07 -3.75 -8.12
CA ILE A 94 -10.89 -3.47 -7.29
C ILE A 94 -9.61 -3.90 -8.03
N TYR A 95 -9.62 -5.06 -8.68
CA TYR A 95 -8.49 -5.55 -9.46
C TYR A 95 -8.23 -4.77 -10.75
N ILE A 96 -9.26 -4.22 -11.41
CA ILE A 96 -9.08 -3.30 -12.53
C ILE A 96 -8.36 -2.03 -12.05
N VAL A 97 -8.78 -1.46 -10.92
CA VAL A 97 -8.14 -0.27 -10.34
C VAL A 97 -6.70 -0.58 -9.93
N SER A 98 -6.45 -1.73 -9.28
CA SER A 98 -5.10 -2.21 -8.94
C SER A 98 -4.24 -2.42 -10.18
N SER A 99 -4.80 -2.93 -11.27
CA SER A 99 -4.06 -3.11 -12.53
C SER A 99 -3.64 -1.78 -13.13
N ILE A 100 -4.45 -0.73 -12.98
CA ILE A 100 -4.11 0.62 -13.45
C ILE A 100 -3.05 1.27 -12.58
N GLU A 101 -3.12 1.07 -11.26
CA GLU A 101 -2.04 1.43 -10.35
C GLU A 101 -0.73 0.75 -10.76
N ALA A 102 -0.77 -0.56 -11.07
CA ALA A 102 0.39 -1.31 -11.54
C ALA A 102 0.95 -0.76 -12.86
N ILE A 103 0.10 -0.30 -13.79
CA ILE A 103 0.57 0.39 -15.01
C ILE A 103 1.37 1.64 -14.63
N GLY A 104 0.85 2.46 -13.72
CA GLY A 104 1.53 3.67 -13.24
C GLY A 104 2.88 3.36 -12.60
N ASP A 105 2.90 2.38 -11.70
CA ASP A 105 4.10 1.96 -10.99
C ASP A 105 5.17 1.40 -11.92
N LEU A 106 4.81 0.49 -12.82
CA LEU A 106 5.74 -0.11 -13.79
C LEU A 106 6.28 0.94 -14.77
N SER A 107 5.44 1.92 -15.14
CA SER A 107 5.86 3.05 -15.98
C SER A 107 6.85 3.96 -15.26
N ALA A 108 6.60 4.26 -13.98
CA ALA A 108 7.52 5.00 -13.14
C ALA A 108 8.83 4.24 -12.93
N THR A 109 8.79 2.93 -12.66
CA THR A 109 9.98 2.08 -12.56
C THR A 109 10.78 2.11 -13.86
N ALA A 110 10.12 1.98 -15.02
CA ALA A 110 10.78 2.04 -16.32
C ALA A 110 11.47 3.40 -16.54
N THR A 111 10.78 4.49 -16.22
CA THR A 111 11.33 5.86 -16.31
C THR A 111 12.56 6.03 -15.43
N PHE A 112 12.48 5.68 -14.15
CA PHE A 112 13.59 5.85 -13.20
C PHE A 112 14.75 4.88 -13.44
N SER A 113 14.48 3.75 -14.09
CA SER A 113 15.53 2.78 -14.49
C SER A 113 16.15 3.10 -15.85
N GLY A 114 15.78 4.21 -16.50
CA GLY A 114 16.32 4.60 -17.81
C GLY A 114 15.87 3.71 -18.97
N MET A 115 14.76 2.99 -18.82
CA MET A 115 14.20 2.13 -19.87
C MET A 115 13.24 2.89 -20.78
N LYS A 116 12.99 2.36 -21.98
CA LYS A 116 11.97 2.89 -22.90
C LYS A 116 10.58 2.83 -22.24
N THR A 117 9.87 3.95 -22.33
CA THR A 117 8.50 4.18 -21.81
C THR A 117 7.45 4.27 -22.90
N LYS A 118 7.84 4.02 -24.16
CA LYS A 118 6.95 4.05 -25.33
C LYS A 118 7.25 2.87 -26.26
N GLY A 119 6.30 2.57 -27.13
CA GLY A 119 6.42 1.52 -28.13
C GLY A 119 6.04 0.11 -27.65
N LEU A 120 6.26 -0.87 -28.50
CA LEU A 120 5.75 -2.24 -28.32
C LEU A 120 6.45 -2.97 -27.15
N GLU A 121 7.75 -2.75 -26.97
CA GLU A 121 8.54 -3.29 -25.84
C GLU A 121 8.01 -2.81 -24.48
N PHE A 122 7.59 -1.55 -24.38
CA PHE A 122 7.01 -0.99 -23.17
C PHE A 122 5.69 -1.69 -22.83
N TRP A 123 4.77 -1.79 -23.79
CA TRP A 123 3.48 -2.45 -23.57
C TRP A 123 3.61 -3.95 -23.30
N GLN A 124 4.61 -4.64 -23.89
CA GLN A 124 4.92 -6.02 -23.53
C GLN A 124 5.34 -6.15 -22.06
N ARG A 125 6.19 -5.23 -21.57
CA ARG A 125 6.59 -5.19 -20.16
C ARG A 125 5.41 -4.94 -19.24
N ILE A 126 4.54 -3.98 -19.58
CA ILE A 126 3.34 -3.67 -18.80
C ILE A 126 2.42 -4.89 -18.72
N ARG A 127 2.13 -5.54 -19.86
CA ARG A 127 1.31 -6.78 -19.89
C ARG A 127 1.91 -7.90 -19.05
N GLY A 128 3.22 -8.12 -19.16
CA GLY A 128 3.93 -9.12 -18.37
C GLY A 128 3.92 -8.80 -16.87
N GLY A 129 4.05 -7.52 -16.50
CA GLY A 129 3.99 -7.07 -15.11
C GLY A 129 2.60 -7.24 -14.48
N ILE A 130 1.54 -6.86 -15.19
CA ILE A 130 0.15 -7.07 -14.72
C ILE A 130 -0.16 -8.56 -14.59
N LEU A 131 0.25 -9.39 -15.58
CA LEU A 131 0.08 -10.84 -15.49
C LEU A 131 0.84 -11.42 -14.30
N SER A 132 2.07 -10.96 -14.05
CA SER A 132 2.85 -11.37 -12.89
C SER A 132 2.15 -11.01 -11.58
N ASP A 133 1.60 -9.80 -11.46
CA ASP A 133 0.87 -9.34 -10.28
C ASP A 133 -0.39 -10.19 -10.00
N ALA A 134 -1.13 -10.54 -11.05
CA ALA A 134 -2.28 -11.44 -10.95
C ALA A 134 -1.86 -12.86 -10.49
N ILE A 135 -0.78 -13.40 -11.06
CA ILE A 135 -0.26 -14.74 -10.68
C ILE A 135 0.24 -14.74 -9.24
N THR A 136 1.01 -13.71 -8.82
CA THR A 136 1.50 -13.63 -7.45
C THR A 136 0.39 -13.40 -6.45
N SER A 137 -0.65 -12.63 -6.82
CA SER A 137 -1.86 -12.50 -6.01
C SER A 137 -2.59 -13.83 -5.84
N ALA A 138 -2.80 -14.57 -6.93
CA ALA A 138 -3.44 -15.88 -6.87
C ALA A 138 -2.63 -16.86 -6.01
N PHE A 139 -1.30 -16.85 -6.14
CA PHE A 139 -0.40 -17.66 -5.33
C PHE A 139 -0.45 -17.25 -3.84
N SER A 140 -0.47 -15.95 -3.54
CA SER A 140 -0.64 -15.42 -2.17
C SER A 140 -1.94 -15.92 -1.57
N CYS A 141 -3.07 -15.76 -2.26
CA CYS A 141 -4.38 -16.24 -1.81
C CYS A 141 -4.43 -17.76 -1.62
N PHE A 142 -3.77 -18.53 -2.49
CA PHE A 142 -3.66 -19.99 -2.36
C PHE A 142 -2.96 -20.40 -1.05
N PHE A 143 -1.99 -19.60 -0.59
CA PHE A 143 -1.34 -19.75 0.72
C PHE A 143 -1.97 -18.91 1.83
N ASN A 144 -3.25 -18.54 1.67
CA ASN A 144 -4.05 -17.79 2.66
C ASN A 144 -3.59 -16.35 2.94
N GLY A 145 -2.76 -15.80 2.06
CA GLY A 145 -2.41 -14.39 2.05
C GLY A 145 -3.51 -13.53 1.41
N PHE A 146 -3.29 -12.22 1.46
CA PHE A 146 -4.13 -11.26 0.74
C PHE A 146 -3.62 -11.05 -0.70
N PRO A 147 -4.48 -10.58 -1.62
CA PRO A 147 -4.07 -9.96 -2.88
C PRO A 147 -2.83 -9.07 -2.71
N THR A 148 -1.88 -9.20 -3.62
CA THR A 148 -0.70 -8.36 -3.67
C THR A 148 -0.88 -7.26 -4.70
N ALA A 149 -0.09 -6.19 -4.60
CA ALA A 149 0.01 -5.14 -5.59
C ALA A 149 1.47 -4.70 -5.75
N THR A 150 1.75 -3.94 -6.80
CA THR A 150 3.07 -3.35 -7.01
C THR A 150 3.42 -2.36 -5.87
N PHE A 151 4.69 -2.36 -5.46
CA PHE A 151 5.15 -1.53 -4.35
C PHE A 151 5.77 -0.22 -4.85
N SER A 152 4.92 0.82 -5.00
CA SER A 152 5.30 2.13 -5.55
C SER A 152 6.47 2.81 -4.83
N GLN A 153 6.69 2.54 -3.54
CA GLN A 153 7.79 3.11 -2.76
C GLN A 153 9.17 2.68 -3.27
N ASN A 154 9.27 1.53 -3.93
CA ASN A 154 10.53 1.06 -4.53
C ASN A 154 11.04 2.06 -5.59
N ASN A 155 10.15 2.75 -6.29
CA ASN A 155 10.50 3.78 -7.27
C ASN A 155 11.30 4.92 -6.62
N GLY A 156 11.00 5.26 -5.36
CA GLY A 156 11.76 6.25 -4.60
C GLY A 156 13.20 5.79 -4.30
N VAL A 157 13.39 4.51 -4.00
CA VAL A 157 14.72 3.93 -3.77
C VAL A 157 15.52 3.88 -5.08
N ILE A 158 14.91 3.44 -6.18
CA ILE A 158 15.53 3.43 -7.51
C ILE A 158 15.93 4.85 -7.92
N GLN A 159 15.06 5.83 -7.72
CA GLN A 159 15.37 7.23 -8.03
C GLN A 159 16.57 7.77 -7.22
N LEU A 160 16.69 7.38 -5.95
CA LEU A 160 17.78 7.85 -5.07
C LEU A 160 19.11 7.14 -5.35
N THR A 161 19.06 5.84 -5.64
CA THR A 161 20.23 4.97 -5.82
C THR A 161 20.71 4.88 -7.27
N GLY A 162 19.81 5.08 -8.23
CA GLY A 162 20.04 4.81 -9.65
C GLY A 162 20.06 3.32 -10.01
N VAL A 163 19.71 2.43 -9.07
CA VAL A 163 19.84 0.97 -9.26
C VAL A 163 18.48 0.33 -9.51
N GLY A 164 18.17 0.08 -10.79
CA GLY A 164 16.96 -0.65 -11.25
C GLY A 164 17.21 -2.12 -11.59
N SER A 165 18.23 -2.76 -11.00
CA SER A 165 18.64 -4.13 -11.37
C SER A 165 17.69 -5.21 -10.83
N ARG A 166 17.24 -6.12 -11.70
CA ARG A 166 16.46 -7.32 -11.32
C ARG A 166 17.17 -8.23 -10.32
N GLN A 167 18.51 -8.21 -10.27
CA GLN A 167 19.29 -9.01 -9.32
C GLN A 167 18.99 -8.60 -7.88
N VAL A 168 18.86 -7.29 -7.63
CA VAL A 168 18.47 -6.77 -6.30
C VAL A 168 17.11 -7.34 -5.89
N GLY A 169 16.16 -7.39 -6.83
CA GLY A 169 14.86 -8.03 -6.62
C GLY A 169 14.99 -9.48 -6.16
N PHE A 170 15.78 -10.31 -6.85
CA PHE A 170 15.99 -11.70 -6.46
C PHE A 170 16.60 -11.86 -5.06
N TYR A 171 17.60 -11.03 -4.70
CA TYR A 171 18.17 -11.04 -3.35
C TYR A 171 17.14 -10.67 -2.29
N VAL A 172 16.36 -9.61 -2.52
CA VAL A 172 15.30 -9.19 -1.59
C VAL A 172 14.22 -10.26 -1.45
N SER A 173 13.78 -10.88 -2.55
CA SER A 173 12.83 -12.00 -2.50
C SER A 173 13.38 -13.17 -1.68
N GLY A 174 14.65 -13.54 -1.84
CA GLY A 174 15.28 -14.60 -1.06
C GLY A 174 15.34 -14.28 0.45
N ILE A 175 15.65 -13.02 0.80
CA ILE A 175 15.64 -12.56 2.19
C ILE A 175 14.23 -12.63 2.77
N LEU A 176 13.22 -12.16 2.03
CA LEU A 176 11.83 -12.14 2.49
C LEU A 176 11.24 -13.55 2.63
N ILE A 177 11.53 -14.47 1.70
CA ILE A 177 11.13 -15.87 1.80
C ILE A 177 11.76 -16.51 3.04
N THR A 178 13.07 -16.33 3.22
CA THR A 178 13.78 -16.88 4.38
C THR A 178 13.21 -16.33 5.68
N ALA A 179 12.97 -15.02 5.77
CA ALA A 179 12.35 -14.39 6.93
C ALA A 179 10.93 -14.90 7.18
N ALA A 180 10.12 -15.10 6.14
CA ALA A 180 8.75 -15.60 6.26
C ALA A 180 8.69 -17.06 6.77
N LEU A 181 9.70 -17.87 6.45
CA LEU A 181 9.80 -19.26 6.91
C LEU A 181 10.27 -19.37 8.37
N ILE A 182 10.82 -18.31 8.95
CA ILE A 182 11.33 -18.28 10.33
C ILE A 182 10.20 -17.79 11.27
N PRO A 183 9.65 -18.65 12.16
CA PRO A 183 8.53 -18.28 13.04
C PRO A 183 8.80 -17.05 13.92
N GLN A 184 10.07 -16.85 14.31
CA GLN A 184 10.55 -15.71 15.10
C GLN A 184 10.26 -14.37 14.41
N THR A 185 10.29 -14.32 13.07
CA THR A 185 9.92 -13.12 12.32
C THR A 185 8.43 -12.83 12.48
N GLY A 186 7.57 -13.84 12.42
CA GLY A 186 6.13 -13.70 12.69
C GLY A 186 5.87 -13.19 14.12
N TYR A 187 6.50 -13.81 15.12
CA TYR A 187 6.39 -13.39 16.52
C TYR A 187 6.84 -11.95 16.74
N PHE A 188 7.95 -11.53 16.11
CA PHE A 188 8.43 -10.16 16.18
C PHE A 188 7.35 -9.18 15.70
N PHE A 189 6.79 -9.39 14.50
CA PHE A 189 5.77 -8.51 13.94
C PHE A 189 4.43 -8.58 14.70
N SER A 190 4.02 -9.74 15.19
CA SER A 190 2.82 -9.87 16.02
C SER A 190 2.95 -9.19 17.38
N ALA A 191 4.17 -9.08 17.92
CA ALA A 191 4.45 -8.33 19.15
C ALA A 191 4.55 -6.80 18.92
N MET A 192 4.40 -6.32 17.67
CA MET A 192 4.56 -4.91 17.35
C MET A 192 3.52 -4.06 18.09
N PRO A 193 3.95 -3.10 18.93
CA PRO A 193 3.02 -2.22 19.60
C PRO A 193 2.24 -1.37 18.60
N ASN A 194 0.93 -1.27 18.79
CA ASN A 194 0.05 -0.41 17.97
C ASN A 194 0.57 1.02 17.79
N PRO A 195 1.19 1.68 18.79
CA PRO A 195 1.74 3.02 18.60
C PRO A 195 2.90 3.09 17.60
N VAL A 196 3.76 2.07 17.57
CA VAL A 196 4.87 1.98 16.61
C VAL A 196 4.32 1.77 15.21
N LEU A 197 3.41 0.81 15.06
CA LEU A 197 2.74 0.54 13.79
C LEU A 197 2.02 1.78 13.28
N GLY A 198 1.25 2.46 14.15
CA GLY A 198 0.54 3.70 13.83
C GLY A 198 1.46 4.83 13.37
N GLY A 199 2.58 5.05 14.06
CA GLY A 199 3.55 6.07 13.69
C GLY A 199 4.22 5.80 12.33
N VAL A 200 4.62 4.56 12.07
CA VAL A 200 5.23 4.18 10.79
C VAL A 200 4.22 4.28 9.66
N THR A 201 3.04 3.69 9.84
CA THR A 201 1.97 3.70 8.82
C THR A 201 1.52 5.10 8.45
N LEU A 202 1.43 6.04 9.40
CA LEU A 202 1.10 7.44 9.13
C LEU A 202 2.05 8.04 8.09
N VAL A 203 3.36 7.90 8.30
CA VAL A 203 4.37 8.46 7.39
C VAL A 203 4.39 7.70 6.06
N LEU A 204 4.30 6.37 6.09
CA LEU A 204 4.26 5.56 4.87
C LEU A 204 3.06 5.92 3.98
N PHE A 205 1.85 6.03 4.55
CA PHE A 205 0.66 6.45 3.79
C PHE A 205 0.77 7.88 3.27
N GLY A 206 1.35 8.80 4.05
CA GLY A 206 1.65 10.16 3.59
C GLY A 206 2.62 10.20 2.39
N MET A 207 3.63 9.33 2.40
CA MET A 207 4.56 9.18 1.26
C MET A 207 3.89 8.54 0.04
N ILE A 208 3.00 7.56 0.21
CA ILE A 208 2.19 6.99 -0.89
C ILE A 208 1.32 8.08 -1.51
N ALA A 209 0.61 8.87 -0.70
CA ALA A 209 -0.20 9.98 -1.20
C ALA A 209 0.65 11.01 -1.96
N SER A 210 1.84 11.32 -1.45
CA SER A 210 2.79 12.22 -2.11
C SER A 210 3.31 11.68 -3.45
N ALA A 211 3.52 10.37 -3.56
CA ALA A 211 3.88 9.70 -4.81
C ALA A 211 2.74 9.79 -5.84
N GLY A 212 1.49 9.62 -5.40
CA GLY A 212 0.30 9.84 -6.23
C GLY A 212 0.22 11.27 -6.79
N VAL A 213 0.46 12.28 -5.96
CA VAL A 213 0.53 13.69 -6.41
C VAL A 213 1.63 13.87 -7.46
N ARG A 214 2.82 13.31 -7.24
CA ARG A 214 3.92 13.37 -8.22
C ARG A 214 3.56 12.70 -9.55
N MET A 215 2.77 11.62 -9.52
CA MET A 215 2.29 10.95 -10.73
C MET A 215 1.29 11.83 -11.49
N ILE A 216 0.34 12.45 -10.79
CA ILE A 216 -0.61 13.40 -11.39
C ILE A 216 0.12 14.57 -12.08
N LEU A 217 1.19 15.08 -11.47
CA LEU A 217 1.99 16.17 -12.00
C LEU A 217 2.81 15.81 -13.27
N GLN A 218 2.76 14.55 -13.74
CA GLN A 218 3.34 14.17 -15.04
C GLN A 218 2.44 14.55 -16.22
N GLU A 219 1.15 14.81 -15.96
CA GLU A 219 0.17 15.25 -16.94
C GLU A 219 -0.15 16.76 -16.78
N PRO A 220 -0.57 17.46 -17.85
CA PRO A 220 -0.92 18.86 -17.77
C PRO A 220 -2.14 19.08 -16.86
N LEU A 221 -2.05 20.00 -15.90
CA LEU A 221 -3.16 20.38 -15.02
C LEU A 221 -4.10 21.39 -15.69
N ASP A 222 -4.67 21.02 -16.83
CA ASP A 222 -5.71 21.82 -17.50
C ASP A 222 -7.06 21.71 -16.78
N GLY A 223 -8.07 22.47 -17.25
CA GLY A 223 -9.40 22.47 -16.63
C GLY A 223 -10.07 21.09 -16.62
N GLY A 224 -9.83 20.25 -17.64
CA GLY A 224 -10.41 18.91 -17.74
C GLY A 224 -9.78 17.94 -16.76
N ASN A 225 -8.46 17.92 -16.68
CA ASN A 225 -7.70 17.09 -15.75
C ASN A 225 -7.92 17.54 -14.30
N MET A 226 -7.94 18.85 -14.03
CA MET A 226 -8.27 19.36 -12.69
C MET A 226 -9.69 18.99 -12.25
N LEU A 227 -10.68 19.05 -13.15
CA LEU A 227 -12.05 18.61 -12.84
C LEU A 227 -12.10 17.11 -12.55
N THR A 228 -11.38 16.30 -13.32
CA THR A 228 -11.27 14.85 -13.10
C THR A 228 -10.69 14.53 -11.72
N ILE A 229 -9.62 15.23 -11.32
CA ILE A 229 -9.01 15.09 -9.99
C ILE A 229 -9.99 15.52 -8.89
N ALA A 230 -10.64 16.67 -9.04
CA ALA A 230 -11.56 17.21 -8.05
C ALA A 230 -12.76 16.29 -7.80
N VAL A 231 -13.39 15.79 -8.87
CA VAL A 231 -14.54 14.89 -8.77
C VAL A 231 -14.14 13.54 -8.18
N SER A 232 -13.04 12.94 -8.66
CA SER A 232 -12.59 11.64 -8.17
C SER A 232 -12.24 11.65 -6.69
N LEU A 233 -11.48 12.64 -6.22
CA LEU A 233 -11.16 12.80 -4.81
C LEU A 233 -12.40 13.14 -3.98
N GLY A 234 -13.25 14.05 -4.47
CA GLY A 234 -14.48 14.44 -3.79
C GLY A 234 -15.40 13.25 -3.52
N LEU A 235 -15.65 12.43 -4.53
CA LEU A 235 -16.46 11.22 -4.41
C LEU A 235 -15.82 10.18 -3.48
N ALA A 236 -14.51 9.96 -3.60
CA ALA A 236 -13.78 8.99 -2.78
C ALA A 236 -13.78 9.32 -1.27
N PHE A 237 -13.81 10.60 -0.89
CA PHE A 237 -13.88 11.00 0.51
C PHE A 237 -15.32 11.16 1.03
N SER A 238 -16.28 11.46 0.16
CA SER A 238 -17.68 11.70 0.56
C SER A 238 -18.50 10.42 0.68
N ILE A 239 -18.62 9.63 -0.38
CA ILE A 239 -19.53 8.48 -0.44
C ILE A 239 -19.18 7.44 0.63
N PRO A 240 -17.94 6.93 0.72
CA PRO A 240 -17.60 5.87 1.67
C PRO A 240 -17.65 6.33 3.13
N SER A 241 -17.71 7.64 3.37
CA SER A 241 -17.83 8.21 4.73
C SER A 241 -19.28 8.34 5.19
N GLN A 242 -20.26 8.10 4.31
CA GLN A 242 -21.69 8.13 4.60
C GLN A 242 -22.24 6.70 4.69
N GLU A 243 -22.00 6.03 5.82
CA GLU A 243 -22.34 4.61 6.03
C GLU A 243 -23.81 4.31 5.69
N ALA A 244 -24.75 5.14 6.17
CA ALA A 244 -26.18 4.97 5.90
C ALA A 244 -26.55 5.04 4.41
N PHE A 245 -25.84 5.85 3.62
CA PHE A 245 -26.04 5.90 2.17
C PHE A 245 -25.52 4.64 1.50
N VAL A 246 -24.30 4.19 1.88
CA VAL A 246 -23.68 2.99 1.30
C VAL A 246 -24.49 1.74 1.64
N GLU A 247 -25.01 1.63 2.86
CA GLU A 247 -25.86 0.51 3.31
C GLU A 247 -27.23 0.47 2.61
N ALA A 248 -27.74 1.62 2.15
CA ALA A 248 -28.99 1.69 1.40
C ALA A 248 -28.84 1.29 -0.08
N LEU A 249 -27.60 1.17 -0.58
CA LEU A 249 -27.35 0.74 -1.95
C LEU A 249 -27.53 -0.78 -2.10
N PRO A 250 -27.85 -1.26 -3.32
CA PRO A 250 -27.73 -2.67 -3.66
C PRO A 250 -26.34 -3.21 -3.28
N GLU A 251 -26.28 -4.43 -2.76
CA GLU A 251 -25.05 -5.05 -2.21
C GLU A 251 -23.83 -4.90 -3.12
N PHE A 252 -24.02 -5.08 -4.43
CA PHE A 252 -22.99 -4.87 -5.43
C PHE A 252 -22.40 -3.44 -5.43
N LEU A 253 -23.25 -2.42 -5.38
CA LEU A 253 -22.82 -1.03 -5.36
C LEU A 253 -22.23 -0.66 -4.00
N ALA A 254 -22.79 -1.17 -2.90
CA ALA A 254 -22.26 -0.97 -1.55
C ALA A 254 -20.83 -1.50 -1.43
N ALA A 255 -20.54 -2.66 -2.03
CA ALA A 255 -19.20 -3.26 -2.02
C ALA A 255 -18.16 -2.42 -2.80
N ILE A 256 -18.57 -1.69 -3.84
CA ILE A 256 -17.67 -0.77 -4.57
C ILE A 256 -17.49 0.53 -3.80
N PHE A 257 -18.62 1.15 -3.42
CA PHE A 257 -18.66 2.49 -2.83
C PHE A 257 -18.27 2.53 -1.35
N SER A 258 -18.08 1.37 -0.71
CA SER A 258 -17.39 1.27 0.59
C SER A 258 -15.87 1.44 0.46
N SER A 259 -15.29 1.23 -0.73
CA SER A 259 -13.86 1.41 -0.98
C SER A 259 -13.56 2.81 -1.54
N LYS A 260 -12.79 3.60 -0.78
CA LYS A 260 -12.31 4.92 -1.22
C LYS A 260 -11.50 4.84 -2.51
N VAL A 261 -10.63 3.83 -2.62
CA VAL A 261 -9.75 3.64 -3.78
C VAL A 261 -10.55 3.23 -5.01
N ALA A 262 -11.48 2.28 -4.87
CA ALA A 262 -12.34 1.86 -5.99
C ALA A 262 -13.23 3.02 -6.48
N THR A 263 -13.81 3.77 -5.54
CA THR A 263 -14.63 4.95 -5.84
C THR A 263 -13.81 6.02 -6.58
N ALA A 264 -12.59 6.32 -6.12
CA ALA A 264 -11.69 7.28 -6.78
C ALA A 264 -11.35 6.83 -8.20
N GLY A 265 -10.93 5.56 -8.37
CA GLY A 265 -10.52 5.01 -9.65
C GLY A 265 -11.63 5.01 -10.69
N LEU A 266 -12.83 4.55 -10.31
CA LEU A 266 -14.00 4.55 -11.20
C LEU A 266 -14.42 5.97 -11.58
N ALA A 267 -14.48 6.89 -10.61
CA ALA A 267 -14.82 8.28 -10.89
C ALA A 267 -13.81 8.92 -11.86
N ALA A 268 -12.51 8.68 -11.65
CA ALA A 268 -11.46 9.18 -12.53
C ALA A 268 -11.58 8.62 -13.96
N MET A 269 -11.88 7.32 -14.12
CA MET A 269 -12.10 6.71 -15.44
C MET A 269 -13.27 7.34 -16.18
N VAL A 270 -14.42 7.45 -15.51
CA VAL A 270 -15.65 8.00 -16.10
C VAL A 270 -15.42 9.45 -16.51
N MET A 271 -14.82 10.24 -15.62
CA MET A 271 -14.48 11.64 -15.92
C MET A 271 -13.50 11.76 -17.08
N ASN A 272 -12.46 10.92 -17.15
CA ASN A 272 -11.52 10.93 -18.26
C ASN A 272 -12.22 10.64 -19.60
N VAL A 273 -13.15 9.69 -19.65
CA VAL A 273 -13.94 9.40 -20.87
C VAL A 273 -14.80 10.61 -21.26
N ILE A 274 -15.47 11.24 -20.30
CA ILE A 274 -16.34 12.40 -20.55
C ILE A 274 -15.53 13.60 -21.06
N VAL A 275 -14.42 13.92 -20.39
CA VAL A 275 -13.53 15.03 -20.77
C VAL A 275 -12.95 14.80 -22.16
N LEU A 276 -12.41 13.61 -22.44
CA LEU A 276 -11.85 13.27 -23.76
C LEU A 276 -12.88 13.38 -24.89
N LYS A 277 -14.12 12.92 -24.66
CA LYS A 277 -15.18 13.02 -25.66
C LYS A 277 -15.54 14.48 -25.94
N THR A 278 -15.67 15.30 -24.89
CA THR A 278 -16.01 16.72 -25.00
C THR A 278 -14.91 17.53 -25.71
N MET A 279 -13.64 17.19 -25.50
CA MET A 279 -12.53 17.85 -26.19
C MET A 279 -12.46 17.45 -27.68
N LYS A 280 -12.76 16.20 -28.02
CA LYS A 280 -12.85 15.75 -29.42
C LYS A 280 -14.01 16.39 -30.18
N GLU A 281 -15.14 16.67 -29.52
CA GLU A 281 -16.28 17.34 -30.15
C GLU A 281 -16.03 18.84 -30.40
N LYS A 282 -15.02 19.44 -29.76
CA LYS A 282 -14.64 20.85 -29.92
C LYS A 282 -13.48 21.07 -30.91
N ALA A 283 -12.83 20.01 -31.40
CA ALA A 283 -11.68 20.04 -32.31
C ALA A 283 -12.11 19.71 -33.74
#